data_AF-A0A7Y0MHV2-F1
#
_entry.id   AF-A0A7Y0MHV2-F1
#
_cell.length_a   1.000
_cell.length_b   1.000
_cell.length_c   1.000
_cell.angle_alpha   90.00
_cell.angle_beta   90.00
_cell.angle_gamma   90.00
#
_symmetry.space_group_name_H-M   'P 1'
#
loop_
_entity.id
_entity.type
_entity.pdbx_description
1 polymer ?
#
loop_
_entity_poly.entity_id
_entity_poly.type
_entity_poly.pdbx_seq_one_letter_code
_entity_poly.pdbx_strand_id
1 'polypeptide(L)'
;MTNTASLLASQPRVRLSRDGGKTYKDSGERDLTDGLPSLPAAVRTCGNDGLVRTICLDLDVSRGGQEKVESDYNTLRRWFTRNNVRWIEDQSPSGGRHVYLPLNFGVAFTDAKEFVQAAAKRFSSIDPGPHENAKTGAIRVPGSVWKKGGYQRLTMSLNIAYDIARRNRNKWTDWSQLRESLAEELAAVRQRREEPSELLELLEPAEALPLAGGPRALPALKEYTARSGNYDTTVYPTDSEARQGVMASAVAAGWSLTDVQRRMNQNIWAGMVGFYARYSPSNRRKAMQQDWRSAIKHVESFRKKPNTNETGNNNGYKSYTSPPNTHPPCTYPAPPTRLPRRIPVPADLAECT
;
A
#
# COMPACT_ATOMS: atom_id res chain seq x y z
N MET A 1 22.84 1.18 -21.67
CA MET A 1 22.40 0.16 -20.70
C MET A 1 21.00 0.52 -20.27
N THR A 2 20.01 -0.30 -20.61
CA THR A 2 18.59 0.04 -20.40
C THR A 2 18.17 -0.35 -19.00
N ASN A 3 17.71 0.62 -18.20
CA ASN A 3 17.36 0.41 -16.81
C ASN A 3 16.01 -0.34 -16.68
N THR A 4 16.01 -1.60 -16.24
CA THR A 4 14.78 -2.37 -15.98
C THR A 4 14.04 -1.89 -14.72
N ALA A 5 14.68 -1.12 -13.85
CA ALA A 5 14.09 -0.65 -12.59
C ALA A 5 12.81 0.16 -12.80
N SER A 6 12.80 1.08 -13.77
CA SER A 6 11.62 1.92 -14.07
C SER A 6 10.43 1.11 -14.58
N LEU A 7 10.69 -0.05 -15.19
CA LEU A 7 9.65 -0.93 -15.68
C LEU A 7 9.15 -1.90 -14.59
N LEU A 8 9.99 -2.28 -13.64
CA LEU A 8 9.62 -3.19 -12.56
C LEU A 8 9.00 -2.47 -11.36
N ALA A 9 9.40 -1.23 -11.11
CA ALA A 9 8.93 -0.47 -9.97
C ALA A 9 7.44 -0.09 -10.09
N SER A 10 6.73 -0.12 -8.97
CA SER A 10 5.35 0.40 -8.93
C SER A 10 5.29 1.94 -8.96
N GLN A 11 6.45 2.61 -8.86
CA GLN A 11 6.63 4.06 -8.98
C GLN A 11 8.01 4.36 -9.58
N PRO A 12 8.21 5.51 -10.26
CA PRO A 12 9.52 5.90 -10.78
C PRO A 12 10.49 6.38 -9.68
N ARG A 13 10.58 5.65 -8.57
CA ARG A 13 11.32 6.01 -7.35
C ARG A 13 12.19 4.84 -6.90
N VAL A 14 13.37 5.17 -6.36
CA VAL A 14 14.33 4.19 -5.85
C VAL A 14 14.82 4.62 -4.47
N ARG A 15 15.00 3.65 -3.58
CA ARG A 15 15.60 3.85 -2.27
C ARG A 15 17.04 3.36 -2.29
N LEU A 16 17.95 4.27 -1.97
CA LEU A 16 19.36 3.95 -1.78
C LEU A 16 19.61 3.54 -0.35
N SER A 17 20.37 2.47 -0.17
CA SER A 17 20.79 2.00 1.13
C SER A 17 22.16 2.54 1.48
N ARG A 18 22.20 3.46 2.44
CA ARG A 18 23.44 4.07 2.94
C ARG A 18 24.19 3.17 3.93
N ASP A 19 23.54 2.14 4.47
CA ASP A 19 24.12 1.17 5.40
C ASP A 19 24.56 -0.14 4.72
N GLY A 20 24.82 -0.06 3.41
CA GLY A 20 25.34 -1.17 2.62
C GLY A 20 24.29 -2.25 2.35
N GLY A 21 23.02 -1.90 2.18
CA GLY A 21 21.95 -2.85 1.82
C GLY A 21 21.27 -3.52 3.01
N LYS A 22 21.44 -3.01 4.24
CA LYS A 22 20.73 -3.52 5.42
C LYS A 22 19.33 -2.92 5.52
N THR A 23 19.19 -1.63 5.22
CA THR A 23 17.89 -0.93 5.26
C THR A 23 17.68 -0.01 4.06
N TYR A 24 16.42 0.15 3.65
CA TYR A 24 15.97 1.01 2.54
C TYR A 24 14.97 2.05 3.06
N LYS A 25 15.51 3.08 3.73
CA LYS A 25 14.72 4.13 4.40
C LYS A 25 14.20 5.18 3.44
N ASP A 26 13.11 5.85 3.81
CA ASP A 26 12.49 6.94 3.05
C ASP A 26 13.46 8.11 2.81
N SER A 27 14.39 8.37 3.76
CA SER A 27 15.43 9.40 3.62
C SER A 27 16.48 9.11 2.53
N GLY A 28 16.54 7.87 2.03
CA GLY A 28 17.38 7.47 0.90
C GLY A 28 16.62 7.45 -0.43
N GLU A 29 15.36 7.88 -0.46
CA GLU A 29 14.52 7.82 -1.66
C GLU A 29 14.79 9.00 -2.61
N ARG A 30 14.86 8.70 -3.90
CA ARG A 30 14.97 9.68 -4.99
C ARG A 30 14.27 9.18 -6.25
N ASP A 31 14.18 10.04 -7.25
CA ASP A 31 13.68 9.65 -8.56
C ASP A 31 14.61 8.64 -9.24
N LEU A 32 14.00 7.69 -9.96
CA LEU A 32 14.72 6.78 -10.81
C LEU A 32 15.36 7.55 -11.97
N THR A 33 16.64 7.26 -12.19
CA THR A 33 17.44 7.81 -13.29
C THR A 33 17.86 6.69 -14.22
N ASP A 34 18.26 7.02 -15.44
CA ASP A 34 18.79 6.02 -16.38
C ASP A 34 20.14 5.42 -15.92
N GLY A 35 20.89 6.15 -15.08
CA GLY A 35 22.12 5.68 -14.47
C GLY A 35 21.90 4.69 -13.33
N LEU A 36 22.74 3.65 -13.28
CA LEU A 36 22.77 2.69 -12.19
C LEU A 36 23.26 3.37 -10.89
N PRO A 37 22.63 3.09 -9.74
CA PRO A 37 23.06 3.62 -8.47
C PRO A 37 24.39 2.99 -8.01
N SER A 38 25.28 3.81 -7.45
CA SER A 38 26.55 3.35 -6.84
C SER A 38 26.37 2.66 -5.50
N LEU A 39 25.21 2.84 -4.86
CA LEU A 39 24.81 2.19 -3.61
C LEU A 39 23.81 1.07 -3.88
N PRO A 40 23.70 0.06 -2.98
CA PRO A 40 22.60 -0.89 -3.02
C PRO A 40 21.27 -0.15 -3.08
N ALA A 41 20.40 -0.61 -3.96
CA ALA A 41 19.18 0.11 -4.31
C ALA A 41 18.00 -0.85 -4.42
N ALA A 42 16.83 -0.37 -4.00
CA ALA A 42 15.59 -1.12 -4.08
C ALA A 42 14.44 -0.21 -4.55
N VAL A 43 13.52 -0.78 -5.30
CA VAL A 43 12.30 -0.09 -5.76
C VAL A 43 11.13 -0.50 -4.89
N ARG A 44 10.13 0.38 -4.77
CA ARG A 44 8.91 0.06 -4.01
C ARG A 44 8.05 -0.95 -4.76
N THR A 45 7.50 -1.90 -4.02
CA THR A 45 6.54 -2.89 -4.55
C THR A 45 5.15 -2.30 -4.70
N CYS A 46 4.81 -1.24 -3.95
CA CYS A 46 3.51 -0.58 -3.99
C CYS A 46 3.59 0.90 -4.40
N GLY A 47 2.65 1.32 -5.24
CA GLY A 47 2.40 2.70 -5.63
C GLY A 47 1.84 3.55 -4.49
N ASN A 48 1.92 4.88 -4.60
CA ASN A 48 1.31 5.82 -3.66
C ASN A 48 -0.22 5.84 -3.79
N ASP A 49 -0.71 5.35 -4.94
CA ASP A 49 -2.10 5.02 -5.22
C ASP A 49 -2.56 3.69 -4.57
N GLY A 50 -1.67 2.99 -3.86
CA GLY A 50 -1.98 1.70 -3.22
C GLY A 50 -1.98 0.51 -4.19
N LEU A 51 -1.52 0.71 -5.43
CA LEU A 51 -1.52 -0.32 -6.47
C LEU A 51 -0.13 -0.93 -6.67
N VAL A 52 -0.10 -2.25 -6.80
CA VAL A 52 1.06 -3.06 -7.18
C VAL A 52 0.98 -3.35 -8.67
N ARG A 53 2.02 -2.97 -9.41
CA ARG A 53 2.12 -3.15 -10.87
C ARG A 53 3.04 -4.31 -11.28
N THR A 54 3.80 -4.84 -10.31
CA THR A 54 4.68 -5.98 -10.48
C THR A 54 4.63 -6.80 -9.20
N ILE A 55 4.15 -8.04 -9.29
CA ILE A 55 4.26 -8.97 -8.16
C ILE A 55 5.70 -9.46 -8.10
N CYS A 56 6.30 -9.43 -6.92
CA CYS A 56 7.69 -9.83 -6.73
C CYS A 56 7.76 -10.97 -5.72
N LEU A 57 8.37 -12.08 -6.11
CA LEU A 57 8.66 -13.23 -5.27
C LEU A 57 10.16 -13.24 -4.98
N ASP A 58 10.52 -13.16 -3.71
CA ASP A 58 11.92 -13.13 -3.24
C ASP A 58 12.28 -14.50 -2.69
N LEU A 59 13.02 -15.31 -3.44
CA LEU A 59 13.50 -16.61 -2.99
C LEU A 59 14.82 -16.43 -2.25
N ASP A 60 14.77 -16.57 -0.93
CA ASP A 60 15.89 -16.31 -0.04
C ASP A 60 16.59 -17.62 0.38
N VAL A 61 17.90 -17.68 0.17
CA VAL A 61 18.76 -18.80 0.56
C VAL A 61 18.75 -19.03 2.07
N SER A 62 18.46 -18.01 2.88
CA SER A 62 18.29 -18.18 4.33
C SER A 62 17.11 -19.11 4.69
N ARG A 63 16.17 -19.34 3.76
CA ARG A 63 14.94 -20.11 3.94
C ARG A 63 15.05 -21.55 3.38
N GLY A 64 16.06 -22.27 3.83
CA GLY A 64 16.27 -23.69 3.48
C GLY A 64 17.45 -23.96 2.54
N GLY A 65 18.29 -22.98 2.28
CA GLY A 65 19.52 -23.15 1.51
C GLY A 65 19.34 -23.05 -0.01
N GLN A 66 20.47 -23.15 -0.73
CA GLN A 66 20.53 -22.96 -2.18
C GLN A 66 19.72 -24.01 -2.95
N GLU A 67 19.77 -25.27 -2.51
CA GLU A 67 19.04 -26.38 -3.14
C GLU A 67 17.53 -26.16 -3.06
N LYS A 68 17.03 -25.63 -1.93
CA LYS A 68 15.60 -25.32 -1.77
C LYS A 68 15.16 -24.19 -2.67
N VAL A 69 15.95 -23.11 -2.75
CA VAL A 69 15.70 -22.00 -3.69
C VAL A 69 15.63 -22.51 -5.12
N GLU A 70 16.56 -23.38 -5.53
CA GLU A 70 16.59 -23.94 -6.89
C GLU A 70 15.40 -24.87 -7.16
N SER A 71 15.03 -25.72 -6.20
CA SER A 71 13.88 -26.62 -6.31
C SER A 71 12.55 -25.86 -6.41
N ASP A 72 12.34 -24.86 -5.55
CA ASP A 72 11.15 -24.01 -5.58
C ASP A 72 11.09 -23.19 -6.87
N TYR A 73 12.22 -22.62 -7.30
CA TYR A 73 12.31 -21.89 -8.55
C TYR A 73 11.95 -22.76 -9.77
N ASN A 74 12.47 -23.99 -9.86
CA ASN A 74 12.12 -24.91 -10.94
C ASN A 74 10.64 -25.28 -10.94
N THR A 75 10.04 -25.42 -9.76
CA THR A 75 8.60 -25.68 -9.62
C THR A 75 7.77 -24.45 -10.02
N LEU A 76 8.19 -23.25 -9.60
CA LEU A 76 7.58 -21.96 -9.97
C LEU A 76 7.55 -21.78 -11.49
N ARG A 77 8.67 -22.04 -12.19
CA ARG A 77 8.73 -21.94 -13.65
C ARG A 77 7.69 -22.83 -14.33
N ARG A 78 7.59 -24.10 -13.91
CA ARG A 78 6.59 -25.03 -14.46
C ARG A 78 5.17 -24.55 -14.16
N TRP A 79 4.95 -24.00 -12.97
CA TRP A 79 3.66 -23.43 -12.58
C TRP A 79 3.29 -22.20 -13.41
N PHE A 80 4.21 -21.27 -13.66
CA PHE A 80 3.97 -20.11 -14.53
C PHE A 80 3.68 -20.53 -15.97
N THR A 81 4.47 -21.46 -16.53
CA THR A 81 4.22 -21.97 -17.88
C THR A 81 2.82 -22.57 -18.02
N ARG A 82 2.37 -23.37 -17.05
CA ARG A 82 1.02 -23.97 -17.05
C ARG A 82 -0.11 -22.94 -16.96
N ASN A 83 0.14 -21.81 -16.31
CA ASN A 83 -0.83 -20.72 -16.17
C ASN A 83 -0.63 -19.61 -17.22
N ASN A 84 0.20 -19.85 -18.25
CA ASN A 84 0.50 -18.87 -19.31
C ASN A 84 1.02 -17.51 -18.79
N VAL A 85 1.73 -17.53 -17.66
CA VAL A 85 2.29 -16.35 -17.02
C VAL A 85 3.71 -16.12 -17.49
N ARG A 86 4.02 -14.86 -17.80
CA ARG A 86 5.37 -14.39 -18.12
C ARG A 86 6.03 -13.81 -16.88
N TRP A 87 7.32 -14.07 -16.72
CA TRP A 87 8.09 -13.57 -15.59
C TRP A 87 9.45 -13.04 -16.02
N ILE A 88 10.02 -12.21 -15.15
CA ILE A 88 11.41 -11.76 -15.24
C ILE A 88 12.14 -12.29 -14.02
N GLU A 89 13.41 -12.63 -14.18
CA GLU A 89 14.19 -13.26 -13.13
C GLU A 89 15.61 -12.73 -13.05
N ASP A 90 16.08 -12.62 -11.81
CA ASP A 90 17.45 -12.29 -11.50
C ASP A 90 17.96 -13.08 -10.30
N GLN A 91 19.26 -12.99 -10.10
CA GLN A 91 19.94 -13.67 -9.01
C GLN A 91 20.97 -12.74 -8.36
N SER A 92 21.04 -12.86 -7.03
CA SER A 92 22.02 -12.20 -6.19
C SER A 92 23.34 -12.98 -6.16
N PRO A 93 24.46 -12.33 -5.81
CA PRO A 93 25.73 -13.04 -5.63
C PRO A 93 25.69 -14.14 -4.57
N SER A 94 24.80 -14.04 -3.59
CA SER A 94 24.59 -15.07 -2.56
C SER A 94 23.70 -16.23 -3.00
N GLY A 95 23.20 -16.22 -4.24
CA GLY A 95 22.39 -17.30 -4.81
C GLY A 95 20.87 -17.12 -4.67
N GLY A 96 20.40 -16.19 -3.83
CA GLY A 96 18.99 -15.81 -3.73
C GLY A 96 18.47 -15.20 -5.03
N ARG A 97 17.22 -15.50 -5.38
CA ARG A 97 16.63 -15.19 -6.70
C ARG A 97 15.40 -14.32 -6.52
N HIS A 98 15.20 -13.33 -7.38
CA HIS A 98 13.88 -12.69 -7.47
C HIS A 98 13.18 -13.12 -8.75
N VAL A 99 11.87 -13.27 -8.64
CA VAL A 99 10.97 -13.42 -9.77
C VAL A 99 9.97 -12.27 -9.77
N TYR A 100 9.85 -11.61 -10.90
CA TYR A 100 8.93 -10.49 -11.12
C TYR A 100 7.84 -10.91 -12.10
N LEU A 101 6.59 -10.60 -11.78
CA LEU A 101 5.43 -10.77 -12.66
C LEU A 101 4.87 -9.38 -12.98
N PRO A 102 5.36 -8.71 -14.04
CA PRO A 102 4.82 -7.42 -14.47
C PRO A 102 3.37 -7.57 -14.91
N LEU A 103 2.50 -6.69 -14.43
CA LEU A 103 1.07 -6.66 -14.74
C LEU A 103 0.76 -5.48 -15.65
N ASN A 104 -0.16 -5.65 -16.61
CA ASN A 104 -0.64 -4.55 -17.46
C ASN A 104 -1.75 -3.71 -16.79
N PHE A 105 -2.07 -4.03 -15.54
CA PHE A 105 -3.07 -3.40 -14.70
C PHE A 105 -2.51 -3.27 -13.27
N GLY A 106 -3.19 -2.50 -12.40
CA GLY A 106 -2.82 -2.39 -10.99
C GLY A 106 -3.62 -3.36 -10.11
N VAL A 107 -2.94 -4.04 -9.19
CA VAL A 107 -3.56 -4.88 -8.15
C VAL A 107 -3.54 -4.13 -6.82
N ALA A 108 -4.62 -4.20 -6.03
CA ALA A 108 -4.61 -3.63 -4.69
C ALA A 108 -3.52 -4.28 -3.82
N PHE A 109 -2.80 -3.49 -3.04
CA PHE A 109 -1.71 -4.00 -2.21
C PHE A 109 -2.11 -5.20 -1.33
N THR A 110 -3.33 -5.19 -0.76
CA THR A 110 -3.82 -6.31 0.06
C THR A 110 -3.94 -7.61 -0.72
N ASP A 111 -4.39 -7.56 -1.98
CA ASP A 111 -4.48 -8.74 -2.83
C ASP A 111 -3.09 -9.27 -3.19
N ALA A 112 -2.16 -8.38 -3.50
CA ALA A 112 -0.77 -8.74 -3.78
C ALA A 112 -0.11 -9.38 -2.55
N LYS A 113 -0.33 -8.80 -1.36
CA LYS A 113 0.16 -9.35 -0.08
C LYS A 113 -0.40 -10.75 0.18
N GLU A 114 -1.72 -10.92 0.10
CA GLU A 114 -2.36 -12.23 0.30
C GLU A 114 -1.82 -13.28 -0.66
N PHE A 115 -1.66 -12.91 -1.93
CA PHE A 115 -1.10 -13.78 -2.95
C PHE A 115 0.34 -14.20 -2.62
N VAL A 116 1.23 -13.26 -2.27
CA VAL A 116 2.63 -13.60 -1.96
C VAL A 116 2.74 -14.43 -0.68
N GLN A 117 1.89 -14.16 0.33
CA GLN A 117 1.82 -14.99 1.54
C GLN A 117 1.32 -16.41 1.24
N ALA A 118 0.31 -16.55 0.37
CA ALA A 118 -0.18 -17.84 -0.09
C ALA A 118 0.89 -18.59 -0.89
N ALA A 119 1.59 -17.91 -1.79
CA ALA A 119 2.73 -18.47 -2.52
C ALA A 119 3.84 -18.92 -1.56
N ALA A 120 4.15 -18.15 -0.52
CA ALA A 120 5.15 -18.52 0.48
C ALA A 120 4.77 -19.75 1.33
N LYS A 121 3.47 -20.08 1.45
CA LYS A 121 3.04 -21.36 2.04
C LYS A 121 3.36 -22.54 1.13
N ARG A 122 3.19 -22.38 -0.18
CA ARG A 122 3.47 -23.42 -1.18
C ARG A 122 4.96 -23.57 -1.49
N PHE A 123 5.69 -22.46 -1.53
CA PHE A 123 7.11 -22.39 -1.87
C PHE A 123 7.87 -21.78 -0.69
N SER A 124 8.40 -22.63 0.20
CA SER A 124 8.90 -22.18 1.50
C SER A 124 10.14 -21.28 1.44
N SER A 125 10.88 -21.28 0.31
CA SER A 125 12.00 -20.37 0.10
C SER A 125 11.58 -18.92 -0.17
N ILE A 126 10.30 -18.66 -0.47
CA ILE A 126 9.81 -17.30 -0.68
C ILE A 126 9.76 -16.54 0.66
N ASP A 127 10.44 -15.40 0.71
CA ASP A 127 10.25 -14.36 1.71
C ASP A 127 9.11 -13.42 1.28
N PRO A 128 7.98 -13.36 2.02
CA PRO A 128 6.90 -12.42 1.70
C PRO A 128 7.23 -10.97 2.06
N GLY A 129 8.35 -10.70 2.76
CA GLY A 129 8.78 -9.40 3.25
C GLY A 129 8.57 -8.21 2.30
N PRO A 130 8.93 -8.28 1.02
CA PRO A 130 8.72 -7.18 0.07
C PRO A 130 7.26 -6.76 -0.12
N HIS A 131 6.29 -7.63 0.18
CA HIS A 131 4.85 -7.38 0.09
C HIS A 131 4.17 -7.31 1.47
N GLU A 132 4.92 -7.19 2.57
CA GLU A 132 4.32 -7.10 3.91
C GLU A 132 3.79 -5.69 4.24
N ASN A 133 4.40 -4.64 3.69
CA ASN A 133 4.04 -3.24 3.98
C ASN A 133 3.95 -2.39 2.69
N ALA A 134 2.83 -1.70 2.47
CA ALA A 134 2.63 -0.86 1.28
C ALA A 134 3.58 0.35 1.23
N LYS A 135 3.92 0.92 2.39
CA LYS A 135 4.79 2.09 2.52
C LYS A 135 6.27 1.72 2.33
N THR A 136 6.71 0.67 3.02
CA THR A 136 8.14 0.34 3.14
C THR A 136 8.57 -0.88 2.35
N GLY A 137 7.63 -1.64 1.80
CA GLY A 137 7.89 -2.81 0.96
C GLY A 137 8.74 -2.42 -0.25
N ALA A 138 9.90 -3.05 -0.36
CA ALA A 138 10.86 -2.76 -1.40
C ALA A 138 11.61 -4.03 -1.78
N ILE A 139 12.04 -4.09 -3.04
CA ILE A 139 12.85 -5.18 -3.57
C ILE A 139 13.99 -4.63 -4.40
N ARG A 140 15.17 -5.25 -4.31
CA ARG A 140 16.27 -4.95 -5.22
C ARG A 140 15.90 -5.40 -6.62
N VAL A 141 16.37 -4.70 -7.64
CA VAL A 141 16.09 -4.98 -9.05
C VAL A 141 17.38 -5.31 -9.79
N PRO A 142 17.32 -5.90 -11.00
CA PRO A 142 18.54 -6.20 -11.74
C PRO A 142 19.40 -4.96 -11.94
N GLY A 143 20.72 -5.12 -11.81
CA GLY A 143 21.71 -4.04 -11.82
C GLY A 143 21.97 -3.38 -10.46
N SER A 144 21.19 -3.70 -9.42
CA SER A 144 21.42 -3.15 -8.08
C SER A 144 22.67 -3.74 -7.43
N VAL A 145 23.50 -2.90 -6.80
CA VAL A 145 24.69 -3.33 -6.05
C VAL A 145 24.29 -4.23 -4.87
N TRP A 146 25.09 -5.27 -4.59
CA TRP A 146 24.89 -6.15 -3.45
C TRP A 146 25.79 -5.78 -2.25
N LYS A 147 25.31 -6.06 -1.04
CA LYS A 147 25.91 -5.62 0.23
C LYS A 147 27.37 -6.03 0.47
N LYS A 148 27.82 -7.17 -0.08
CA LYS A 148 29.23 -7.61 -0.01
C LYS A 148 29.93 -7.63 -1.38
N GLY A 149 29.48 -6.77 -2.31
CA GLY A 149 30.08 -6.62 -3.64
C GLY A 149 29.39 -7.42 -4.74
N GLY A 150 29.59 -7.00 -5.99
CA GLY A 150 28.83 -7.53 -7.13
C GLY A 150 27.43 -6.93 -7.24
N TYR A 151 26.60 -7.56 -8.07
CA TYR A 151 25.33 -6.99 -8.52
C TYR A 151 24.24 -8.06 -8.56
N GLN A 152 22.99 -7.64 -8.40
CA GLN A 152 21.83 -8.43 -8.81
C GLN A 152 21.87 -8.56 -10.34
N ARG A 153 21.93 -9.78 -10.88
CA ARG A 153 22.10 -10.03 -12.32
C ARG A 153 20.87 -10.72 -12.88
N LEU A 154 20.34 -10.22 -14.00
CA LEU A 154 19.36 -10.97 -14.79
C LEU A 154 19.93 -12.35 -15.12
N THR A 155 19.12 -13.40 -14.92
CA THR A 155 19.47 -14.78 -15.31
C THR A 155 18.85 -15.19 -16.64
N MET A 156 18.18 -14.24 -17.29
CA MET A 156 17.54 -14.40 -18.59
C MET A 156 18.04 -13.35 -19.60
N SER A 157 17.65 -13.49 -20.86
CA SER A 157 17.95 -12.51 -21.90
C SER A 157 17.36 -11.14 -21.58
N LEU A 158 18.19 -10.09 -21.65
CA LEU A 158 17.78 -8.71 -21.44
C LEU A 158 16.65 -8.29 -22.40
N ASN A 159 16.69 -8.73 -23.65
CA ASN A 159 15.67 -8.41 -24.65
C ASN A 159 14.31 -9.03 -24.28
N ILE A 160 14.32 -10.28 -23.78
CA ILE A 160 13.10 -10.94 -23.31
C ILE A 160 12.56 -10.23 -22.07
N ALA A 161 13.43 -9.92 -21.10
CA ALA A 161 13.02 -9.19 -19.90
C ALA A 161 12.37 -7.84 -20.25
N TYR A 162 12.96 -7.11 -21.20
CA TYR A 162 12.42 -5.82 -21.65
C TYR A 162 11.08 -5.97 -22.37
N ASP A 163 10.95 -6.98 -23.24
CA ASP A 163 9.71 -7.25 -23.96
C ASP A 163 8.55 -7.58 -23.02
N ILE A 164 8.78 -8.44 -22.02
CA ILE A 164 7.81 -8.74 -20.96
C ILE A 164 7.47 -7.47 -20.17
N ALA A 165 8.48 -6.71 -19.76
CA ALA A 165 8.28 -5.53 -18.93
C ALA A 165 7.62 -4.36 -19.66
N ARG A 166 7.59 -4.33 -21.00
CA ARG A 166 7.08 -3.17 -21.76
C ARG A 166 5.89 -3.47 -22.65
N ARG A 167 5.88 -4.61 -23.32
CA ARG A 167 4.87 -4.94 -24.35
C ARG A 167 3.97 -6.09 -23.92
N ASN A 168 4.55 -7.11 -23.30
CA ASN A 168 3.91 -8.38 -23.00
C ASN A 168 3.74 -8.63 -21.50
N ARG A 169 3.26 -7.61 -20.78
CA ARG A 169 2.90 -7.71 -19.36
C ARG A 169 1.69 -8.63 -19.17
N ASN A 170 1.61 -9.30 -18.02
CA ASN A 170 0.53 -10.24 -17.71
C ASN A 170 -0.82 -9.54 -17.61
N LYS A 171 -1.86 -10.18 -18.15
CA LYS A 171 -3.23 -9.66 -18.15
C LYS A 171 -3.96 -10.09 -16.87
N TRP A 172 -5.11 -9.46 -16.61
CA TRP A 172 -5.99 -9.85 -15.51
C TRP A 172 -6.34 -11.34 -15.55
N THR A 173 -6.59 -11.90 -16.73
CA THR A 173 -6.92 -13.33 -16.91
C THR A 173 -5.82 -14.26 -16.39
N ASP A 174 -4.56 -13.96 -16.70
CA ASP A 174 -3.41 -14.77 -16.30
C ASP A 174 -3.19 -14.68 -14.78
N TRP A 175 -3.36 -13.48 -14.23
CA TRP A 175 -3.31 -13.22 -12.79
C TRP A 175 -4.44 -13.93 -12.03
N SER A 176 -5.67 -13.90 -12.54
CA SER A 176 -6.80 -14.60 -11.95
C SER A 176 -6.59 -16.11 -11.91
N GLN A 177 -6.10 -16.71 -12.99
CA GLN A 177 -5.77 -18.14 -13.03
C GLN A 177 -4.69 -18.51 -12.00
N LEU A 178 -3.65 -17.68 -11.88
CA LEU A 178 -2.63 -17.82 -10.83
C LEU A 178 -3.23 -17.84 -9.43
N ARG A 179 -4.12 -16.87 -9.12
CA ARG A 179 -4.80 -16.80 -7.82
C ARG A 179 -5.69 -18.00 -7.58
N GLU A 180 -6.46 -18.41 -8.58
CA GLU A 180 -7.33 -19.59 -8.50
C GLU A 180 -6.53 -20.86 -8.21
N SER A 181 -5.36 -21.01 -8.83
CA SER A 181 -4.47 -22.14 -8.55
C SER A 181 -3.89 -22.15 -7.12
N LEU A 182 -4.04 -21.05 -6.35
CA LEU A 182 -3.66 -20.89 -4.94
C LEU A 182 -4.89 -20.73 -4.02
N ALA A 183 -6.08 -21.14 -4.47
CA ALA A 183 -7.33 -20.86 -3.75
C ALA A 183 -7.32 -21.38 -2.29
N GLU A 184 -6.79 -22.57 -2.05
CA GLU A 184 -6.71 -23.17 -0.70
C GLU A 184 -5.74 -22.39 0.20
N GLU A 185 -4.55 -22.05 -0.29
CA GLU A 185 -3.58 -21.28 0.47
C GLU A 185 -4.07 -19.85 0.75
N LEU A 186 -4.75 -19.24 -0.22
CA LEU A 186 -5.41 -17.93 -0.09
C LEU A 186 -6.53 -17.98 0.96
N ALA A 187 -7.38 -19.00 0.93
CA ALA A 187 -8.41 -19.21 1.93
C ALA A 187 -7.80 -19.35 3.33
N ALA A 188 -6.74 -20.14 3.48
CA ALA A 188 -6.04 -20.30 4.75
C ALA A 188 -5.30 -19.02 5.22
N VAL A 189 -4.85 -18.15 4.31
CA VAL A 189 -4.29 -16.84 4.66
C VAL A 189 -5.40 -15.91 5.19
N ARG A 190 -6.55 -15.91 4.52
CA ARG A 190 -7.72 -15.11 4.90
C ARG A 190 -8.34 -15.57 6.21
N GLN A 191 -8.47 -16.87 6.41
CA GLN A 191 -8.97 -17.43 7.67
C GLN A 191 -8.07 -16.99 8.84
N ARG A 192 -6.75 -17.18 8.75
CA ARG A 192 -5.82 -16.71 9.80
C ARG A 192 -5.92 -15.20 10.08
N ARG A 193 -6.31 -14.41 9.10
CA ARG A 193 -6.53 -12.97 9.22
C ARG A 193 -7.86 -12.65 9.93
N GLU A 194 -8.87 -13.48 9.74
CA GLU A 194 -10.19 -13.36 10.35
C GLU A 194 -10.25 -13.93 11.76
N GLU A 195 -9.52 -15.02 12.04
CA GLU A 195 -9.31 -15.55 13.39
C GLU A 195 -8.76 -14.41 14.27
N PRO A 196 -9.49 -13.99 15.32
CA PRO A 196 -8.95 -13.09 16.31
C PRO A 196 -7.70 -13.77 16.88
N SER A 197 -6.51 -13.23 16.60
CA SER A 197 -5.31 -13.85 17.16
C SER A 197 -5.50 -13.94 18.67
N GLU A 198 -5.34 -15.12 19.27
CA GLU A 198 -5.32 -15.36 20.73
C GLU A 198 -4.40 -14.37 21.48
N LEU A 199 -3.53 -13.65 20.76
CA LEU A 199 -2.76 -12.49 21.25
C LEU A 199 -3.59 -11.24 21.61
N LEU A 200 -4.86 -11.14 21.20
CA LEU A 200 -5.79 -10.07 21.60
C LEU A 200 -6.42 -10.33 22.98
N GLU A 201 -6.38 -11.57 23.47
CA GLU A 201 -7.03 -12.00 24.72
C GLU A 201 -6.29 -11.58 25.99
N LEU A 202 -5.09 -10.98 25.89
CA LEU A 202 -4.27 -10.60 27.05
C LEU A 202 -4.15 -9.08 27.25
N LEU A 203 -5.13 -8.31 26.79
CA LEU A 203 -5.27 -6.92 27.16
C LEU A 203 -6.46 -6.77 28.09
N GLU A 204 -6.21 -6.22 29.29
CA GLU A 204 -7.25 -5.57 30.09
C GLU A 204 -8.14 -4.76 29.14
N PRO A 205 -9.48 -4.90 29.20
CA PRO A 205 -10.37 -4.24 28.26
C PRO A 205 -10.06 -2.75 28.26
N ALA A 206 -9.47 -2.28 27.15
CA ALA A 206 -9.18 -0.87 27.00
C ALA A 206 -10.53 -0.14 26.99
N GLU A 207 -10.60 0.95 27.75
CA GLU A 207 -11.74 1.87 27.75
C GLU A 207 -12.19 2.14 26.30
N ALA A 208 -13.50 2.21 26.06
CA ALA A 208 -14.06 2.45 24.74
C ALA A 208 -15.30 3.35 24.88
N LEU A 209 -15.63 4.07 23.81
CA LEU A 209 -16.80 4.96 23.75
C LEU A 209 -17.80 4.44 22.70
N PRO A 210 -18.42 3.27 22.93
CA PRO A 210 -19.32 2.67 21.95
C PRO A 210 -20.49 3.59 21.63
N LEU A 211 -21.02 3.44 20.42
CA LEU A 211 -22.25 4.11 20.00
C LEU A 211 -23.42 3.12 20.12
N ALA A 212 -24.61 3.61 20.45
CA ALA A 212 -25.81 2.78 20.62
C ALA A 212 -26.17 1.96 19.36
N GLY A 213 -25.86 2.47 18.16
CA GLY A 213 -26.06 1.79 16.89
C GLY A 213 -24.86 0.97 16.40
N GLY A 214 -23.85 0.75 17.25
CA GLY A 214 -22.61 0.08 16.88
C GLY A 214 -21.60 0.97 16.15
N PRO A 215 -20.42 0.42 15.78
CA PRO A 215 -19.35 1.18 15.16
C PRO A 215 -19.74 1.67 13.75
N ARG A 216 -19.52 2.95 13.47
CA ARG A 216 -19.73 3.57 12.15
C ARG A 216 -18.46 3.50 11.29
N ALA A 217 -18.59 3.69 9.98
CA ALA A 217 -17.42 3.85 9.11
C ALA A 217 -16.61 5.11 9.47
N LEU A 218 -15.28 5.03 9.32
CA LEU A 218 -14.42 6.20 9.47
C LEU A 218 -14.61 7.18 8.29
N PRO A 219 -14.37 8.49 8.49
CA PRO A 219 -14.28 9.44 7.38
C PRO A 219 -13.23 8.98 6.36
N ALA A 220 -13.54 9.11 5.06
CA ALA A 220 -12.73 8.57 3.97
C ALA A 220 -11.24 8.98 4.04
N LEU A 221 -10.96 10.23 4.41
CA LEU A 221 -9.59 10.72 4.57
C LEU A 221 -8.84 10.02 5.72
N LYS A 222 -9.52 9.72 6.83
CA LYS A 222 -8.93 9.03 7.99
C LYS A 222 -8.70 7.56 7.69
N GLU A 223 -9.64 6.94 7.00
CA GLU A 223 -9.48 5.58 6.48
C GLU A 223 -8.29 5.53 5.50
N TYR A 224 -8.18 6.50 4.58
CA TYR A 224 -7.03 6.60 3.68
C TYR A 224 -5.70 6.74 4.42
N THR A 225 -5.61 7.63 5.41
CA THR A 225 -4.40 7.77 6.25
C THR A 225 -4.10 6.50 7.02
N ALA A 226 -5.11 5.84 7.57
CA ALA A 226 -4.93 4.60 8.32
C ALA A 226 -4.40 3.46 7.45
N ARG A 227 -4.88 3.35 6.20
CA ARG A 227 -4.47 2.32 5.24
C ARG A 227 -3.10 2.60 4.62
N SER A 228 -2.83 3.83 4.21
CA SER A 228 -1.65 4.20 3.42
C SER A 228 -0.48 4.75 4.24
N GLY A 229 -0.75 5.40 5.37
CA GLY A 229 0.22 6.17 6.14
C GLY A 229 0.55 7.53 5.52
N ASN A 230 -0.19 7.94 4.49
CA ASN A 230 -0.10 9.26 3.87
C ASN A 230 -1.13 10.20 4.50
N TYR A 231 -0.76 11.46 4.66
CA TYR A 231 -1.62 12.50 5.20
C TYR A 231 -1.19 13.85 4.63
N ASP A 232 -2.12 14.81 4.67
CA ASP A 232 -1.85 16.18 4.31
C ASP A 232 -1.00 16.85 5.41
N THR A 233 0.23 17.22 5.08
CA THR A 233 1.18 17.84 6.03
C THR A 233 0.78 19.26 6.42
N THR A 234 -0.12 19.90 5.68
CA THR A 234 -0.71 21.19 6.06
C THR A 234 -1.76 21.03 7.16
N VAL A 235 -2.35 19.83 7.29
CA VAL A 235 -3.33 19.48 8.33
C VAL A 235 -2.66 18.82 9.53
N TYR A 236 -1.71 17.92 9.28
CA TYR A 236 -0.93 17.24 10.31
C TYR A 236 0.56 17.49 10.07
N PRO A 237 1.20 18.37 10.86
CA PRO A 237 2.64 18.60 10.74
C PRO A 237 3.50 17.35 10.93
N THR A 238 3.02 16.36 11.68
CA THR A 238 3.81 15.16 12.04
C THR A 238 3.05 13.83 11.92
N ASP A 239 3.82 12.73 11.77
CA ASP A 239 3.32 11.34 11.80
C ASP A 239 2.54 11.03 13.08
N SER A 240 2.90 11.67 14.20
CA SER A 240 2.22 11.44 15.48
C SER A 240 0.87 12.11 15.56
N GLU A 241 0.70 13.30 14.99
CA GLU A 241 -0.59 13.97 14.91
C GLU A 241 -1.51 13.27 13.92
N ALA A 242 -0.99 12.83 12.77
CA ALA A 242 -1.77 12.06 11.80
C ALA A 242 -2.29 10.74 12.40
N ARG A 243 -1.40 9.99 13.09
CA ARG A 243 -1.76 8.77 13.82
C ARG A 243 -2.82 9.04 14.88
N GLN A 244 -2.68 10.11 15.65
CA GLN A 244 -3.67 10.49 16.65
C GLN A 244 -5.02 10.87 16.04
N GLY A 245 -5.02 11.56 14.90
CA GLY A 245 -6.24 11.87 14.15
C GLY A 245 -7.02 10.62 13.73
N VAL A 246 -6.32 9.55 13.34
CA VAL A 246 -6.95 8.25 13.05
C VAL A 246 -7.52 7.61 14.32
N MET A 247 -6.76 7.58 15.42
CA MET A 247 -7.22 7.01 16.70
C MET A 247 -8.46 7.74 17.23
N ALA A 248 -8.46 9.07 17.24
CA ALA A 248 -9.61 9.89 17.64
C ALA A 248 -10.83 9.64 16.74
N SER A 249 -10.63 9.47 15.43
CA SER A 249 -11.72 9.17 14.49
C SER A 249 -12.31 7.79 14.72
N ALA A 250 -11.49 6.79 15.04
CA ALA A 250 -11.96 5.45 15.41
C ALA A 250 -12.79 5.48 16.70
N VAL A 251 -12.31 6.17 17.74
CA VAL A 251 -13.07 6.37 18.99
C VAL A 251 -14.39 7.10 18.73
N ALA A 252 -14.38 8.19 17.96
CA ALA A 252 -15.59 8.96 17.64
C ALA A 252 -16.61 8.13 16.82
N ALA A 253 -16.11 7.19 16.01
CA ALA A 253 -16.91 6.24 15.27
C ALA A 253 -17.44 5.07 16.13
N GLY A 254 -17.07 4.99 17.42
CA GLY A 254 -17.53 3.94 18.34
C GLY A 254 -16.74 2.64 18.27
N TRP A 255 -15.53 2.66 17.71
CA TRP A 255 -14.66 1.49 17.63
C TRP A 255 -13.96 1.22 18.96
N SER A 256 -13.56 -0.03 19.18
CA SER A 256 -12.66 -0.41 20.27
C SER A 256 -11.19 -0.40 19.84
N LEU A 257 -10.26 -0.39 20.81
CA LEU A 257 -8.84 -0.57 20.52
C LEU A 257 -8.56 -1.93 19.86
N THR A 258 -9.32 -2.94 20.28
CA THR A 258 -9.34 -4.28 19.69
C THR A 258 -9.66 -4.22 18.20
N ASP A 259 -10.65 -3.43 17.77
CA ASP A 259 -10.99 -3.30 16.35
C ASP A 259 -9.86 -2.64 15.55
N VAL A 260 -9.24 -1.60 16.10
CA VAL A 260 -8.08 -0.93 15.48
C VAL A 260 -6.89 -1.89 15.36
N GLN A 261 -6.56 -2.59 16.45
CA GLN A 261 -5.51 -3.60 16.46
C GLN A 261 -5.80 -4.72 15.47
N ARG A 262 -7.06 -5.15 15.36
CA ARG A 262 -7.49 -6.13 14.36
C ARG A 262 -7.20 -5.60 12.96
N ARG A 263 -7.64 -4.40 12.59
CA ARG A 263 -7.35 -3.82 11.25
C ARG A 263 -5.85 -3.70 10.98
N MET A 264 -5.05 -3.39 12.01
CA MET A 264 -3.58 -3.30 11.90
C MET A 264 -2.93 -4.66 11.73
N ASN A 265 -3.30 -5.66 12.53
CA ASN A 265 -2.82 -7.04 12.42
C ASN A 265 -3.22 -7.67 11.09
N GLN A 266 -4.44 -7.37 10.64
CA GLN A 266 -4.95 -7.70 9.31
C GLN A 266 -4.28 -6.89 8.20
N ASN A 267 -3.42 -5.94 8.53
CA ASN A 267 -2.73 -5.04 7.61
C ASN A 267 -3.67 -4.27 6.65
N ILE A 268 -4.96 -4.13 7.01
CA ILE A 268 -5.88 -3.21 6.35
C ILE A 268 -5.36 -1.80 6.62
N TRP A 269 -5.03 -1.51 7.87
CA TRP A 269 -4.46 -0.25 8.31
C TRP A 269 -2.92 -0.31 8.35
N ALA A 270 -2.30 -0.60 7.20
CA ALA A 270 -0.84 -0.71 7.07
C ALA A 270 -0.11 0.62 7.36
N GLY A 271 -0.77 1.75 7.10
CA GLY A 271 -0.32 3.09 7.50
C GLY A 271 -0.15 3.22 9.00
N MET A 272 -1.14 2.76 9.77
CA MET A 272 -1.07 2.72 11.23
C MET A 272 0.06 1.80 11.72
N VAL A 273 0.25 0.63 11.10
CA VAL A 273 1.40 -0.25 11.38
C VAL A 273 2.73 0.51 11.14
N GLY A 274 2.81 1.24 10.02
CA GLY A 274 3.96 2.08 9.67
C GLY A 274 4.25 3.16 10.70
N PHE A 275 3.25 3.88 11.19
CA PHE A 275 3.48 4.92 12.20
C PHE A 275 4.06 4.37 13.52
N TYR A 276 3.71 3.13 13.86
CA TYR A 276 4.20 2.45 15.07
C TYR A 276 5.48 1.63 14.84
N ALA A 277 5.99 1.54 13.61
CA ALA A 277 7.16 0.73 13.26
C ALA A 277 8.44 1.18 13.98
N ARG A 278 8.54 2.46 14.36
CA ARG A 278 9.68 3.02 15.10
C ARG A 278 9.84 2.45 16.51
N TYR A 279 8.79 1.85 17.08
CA TYR A 279 8.83 1.29 18.42
C TYR A 279 9.26 -0.19 18.38
N SER A 280 10.06 -0.59 19.38
CA SER A 280 10.32 -2.01 19.66
C SER A 280 8.99 -2.74 19.94
N PRO A 281 8.91 -4.07 19.72
CA PRO A 281 7.68 -4.82 19.91
C PRO A 281 7.02 -4.60 21.29
N SER A 282 7.81 -4.54 22.36
CA SER A 282 7.35 -4.28 23.73
C SER A 282 6.83 -2.85 23.92
N ASN A 283 7.49 -1.85 23.34
CA ASN A 283 7.11 -0.44 23.47
C ASN A 283 5.96 -0.05 22.53
N ARG A 284 5.78 -0.77 21.43
CA ARG A 284 4.69 -0.54 20.46
C ARG A 284 3.32 -0.65 21.13
N ARG A 285 3.16 -1.66 21.98
CA ARG A 285 1.93 -1.89 22.76
C ARG A 285 1.62 -0.71 23.69
N LYS A 286 2.62 -0.27 24.46
CA LYS A 286 2.48 0.86 25.40
C LYS A 286 2.12 2.15 24.66
N ALA A 287 2.79 2.43 23.54
CA ALA A 287 2.51 3.59 22.71
C ALA A 287 1.07 3.59 22.16
N MET A 288 0.58 2.45 21.66
CA MET A 288 -0.81 2.32 21.19
C MET A 288 -1.83 2.57 22.31
N GLN A 289 -1.60 2.01 23.50
CA GLN A 289 -2.51 2.20 24.64
C GLN A 289 -2.52 3.66 25.12
N GLN A 290 -1.36 4.32 25.16
CA GLN A 290 -1.27 5.74 25.50
C GLN A 290 -2.01 6.59 24.47
N ASP A 291 -1.79 6.30 23.18
CA ASP A 291 -2.46 7.03 22.11
C ASP A 291 -3.98 6.85 22.18
N TRP A 292 -4.45 5.64 22.46
CA TRP A 292 -5.88 5.33 22.60
C TRP A 292 -6.54 6.07 23.77
N ARG A 293 -5.90 6.08 24.96
CA ARG A 293 -6.40 6.84 26.12
C ARG A 293 -6.46 8.34 25.82
N SER A 294 -5.47 8.87 25.11
CA SER A 294 -5.46 10.27 24.68
C SER A 294 -6.61 10.58 23.72
N ALA A 295 -6.87 9.69 22.75
CA ALA A 295 -7.98 9.79 21.81
C ALA A 295 -9.36 9.77 22.52
N ILE A 296 -9.54 8.92 23.53
CA ILE A 296 -10.76 8.89 24.35
C ILE A 296 -10.97 10.21 25.06
N LYS A 297 -9.99 10.66 25.84
CA LYS A 297 -10.07 11.96 26.56
C LYS A 297 -10.40 13.11 25.61
N HIS A 298 -9.79 13.10 24.42
CA HIS A 298 -10.06 14.08 23.39
C HIS A 298 -11.53 14.03 22.96
N VAL A 299 -12.03 12.88 22.50
CA VAL A 299 -13.42 12.73 22.01
C VAL A 299 -14.44 13.02 23.10
N GLU A 300 -14.21 12.56 24.34
CA GLU A 300 -15.08 12.89 25.47
C GLU A 300 -15.20 14.39 25.71
N SER A 301 -14.09 15.13 25.61
CA SER A 301 -14.10 16.58 25.80
C SER A 301 -14.98 17.31 24.79
N PHE A 302 -15.17 16.74 23.59
CA PHE A 302 -16.11 17.27 22.58
C PHE A 302 -17.56 16.83 22.83
N ARG A 303 -17.79 15.62 23.37
CA ARG A 303 -19.14 15.16 23.72
C ARG A 303 -19.72 15.89 24.95
N LYS A 304 -18.87 16.35 25.87
CA LYS A 304 -19.26 17.05 27.11
C LYS A 304 -19.54 18.55 26.94
N LYS A 305 -19.18 19.17 25.81
CA LYS A 305 -19.47 20.59 25.55
C LYS A 305 -20.94 20.77 25.19
N PRO A 306 -21.73 21.56 25.94
CA PRO A 306 -23.05 21.98 25.50
C PRO A 306 -22.92 22.78 24.20
N ASN A 307 -23.91 22.65 23.32
CA ASN A 307 -23.96 23.36 22.04
C ASN A 307 -24.30 24.85 22.28
N THR A 308 -23.42 25.60 22.93
CA THR A 308 -23.54 27.05 23.07
C THR A 308 -22.80 27.72 21.93
N ASN A 309 -23.52 28.00 20.84
CA ASN A 309 -23.48 29.23 20.03
C ASN A 309 -24.09 28.99 18.64
N GLU A 310 -25.40 29.19 18.55
CA GLU A 310 -25.96 29.93 17.42
C GLU A 310 -25.46 31.38 17.52
N THR A 311 -25.21 32.01 16.37
CA THR A 311 -24.65 33.36 16.13
C THR A 311 -23.11 33.45 16.10
N GLY A 312 -22.59 33.84 14.93
CA GLY A 312 -21.20 34.27 14.74
C GLY A 312 -20.52 33.63 13.52
N ASN A 313 -20.57 34.33 12.39
CA ASN A 313 -19.91 33.97 11.13
C ASN A 313 -18.39 33.75 11.36
N ASN A 314 -17.89 32.54 11.13
CA ASN A 314 -16.46 32.31 10.87
C ASN A 314 -16.29 31.02 10.05
N ASN A 315 -15.70 31.16 8.86
CA ASN A 315 -15.40 30.08 7.91
C ASN A 315 -14.24 29.20 8.40
N GLY A 316 -14.41 28.54 9.55
CA GLY A 316 -13.55 27.46 10.03
C GLY A 316 -14.21 26.11 9.74
N TYR A 317 -13.56 25.31 8.89
CA TYR A 317 -14.01 23.99 8.44
C TYR A 317 -14.58 23.13 9.58
N LYS A 318 -15.82 22.66 9.39
CA LYS A 318 -16.69 22.03 10.41
C LYS A 318 -16.06 20.79 11.07
N SER A 319 -16.27 20.75 12.38
CA SER A 319 -15.79 19.83 13.42
C SER A 319 -16.05 18.32 13.22
N TYR A 320 -15.10 17.54 13.78
CA TYR A 320 -14.93 16.08 13.85
C TYR A 320 -16.04 15.24 14.53
N THR A 321 -17.23 15.78 14.77
CA THR A 321 -18.31 15.08 15.52
C THR A 321 -19.69 15.12 14.87
N SER A 322 -19.83 15.68 13.66
CA SER A 322 -21.13 15.69 12.98
C SER A 322 -21.41 14.35 12.27
N PRO A 323 -22.68 13.88 12.24
CA PRO A 323 -23.05 12.76 11.36
C PRO A 323 -22.74 13.10 9.89
N PRO A 324 -22.45 12.10 9.04
CA PRO A 324 -22.29 12.35 7.61
C PRO A 324 -23.57 13.00 7.07
N ASN A 325 -23.42 13.99 6.17
CA ASN A 325 -24.55 14.56 5.44
C ASN A 325 -25.30 13.42 4.74
N THR A 326 -26.51 13.10 5.21
CA THR A 326 -27.41 12.09 4.62
C THR A 326 -28.33 12.68 3.55
N HIS A 327 -28.15 13.95 3.20
CA HIS A 327 -28.85 14.52 2.05
C HIS A 327 -28.10 14.18 0.76
N PRO A 328 -28.77 13.61 -0.27
CA PRO A 328 -28.24 13.68 -1.62
C PRO A 328 -27.99 15.16 -1.98
N PRO A 329 -26.98 15.49 -2.80
CA PRO A 329 -26.74 16.87 -3.18
C PRO A 329 -28.03 17.43 -3.80
N CYS A 330 -28.61 18.45 -3.15
CA CYS A 330 -29.66 19.25 -3.78
C CYS A 330 -29.08 19.82 -5.07
N THR A 331 -29.52 19.26 -6.19
CA THR A 331 -29.38 19.87 -7.50
C THR A 331 -30.21 21.14 -7.49
N TYR A 332 -29.56 22.28 -7.26
CA TYR A 332 -30.15 23.55 -7.67
C TYR A 332 -30.34 23.49 -9.19
N PRO A 333 -31.55 23.77 -9.73
CA PRO A 333 -31.69 23.92 -11.17
C PRO A 333 -30.78 25.07 -11.60
N ALA A 334 -29.98 24.80 -12.64
CA ALA A 334 -29.12 25.81 -13.25
C ALA A 334 -29.96 27.05 -13.60
N PRO A 335 -29.47 28.27 -13.33
CA PRO A 335 -30.13 29.47 -13.82
C PRO A 335 -30.19 29.39 -15.36
N PRO A 336 -31.29 29.83 -15.99
CA PRO A 336 -31.44 29.73 -17.44
C PRO A 336 -30.29 30.46 -18.13
N THR A 337 -29.58 29.70 -18.95
CA THR A 337 -28.48 30.18 -19.78
C THR A 337 -28.99 31.33 -20.64
N ARG A 338 -28.53 32.56 -20.38
CA ARG A 338 -28.70 33.64 -21.36
C ARG A 338 -27.96 33.21 -22.62
N LEU A 339 -28.71 33.01 -23.69
CA LEU A 339 -28.18 32.81 -25.04
C LEU A 339 -27.15 33.91 -25.32
N PRO A 340 -25.94 33.59 -25.80
CA PRO A 340 -25.01 34.60 -26.24
C PRO A 340 -25.66 35.40 -27.37
N ARG A 341 -25.59 36.73 -27.26
CA ARG A 341 -25.97 37.65 -28.33
C ARG A 341 -25.20 37.25 -29.60
N ARG A 342 -25.93 37.26 -30.72
CA ARG A 342 -25.45 37.09 -32.10
C ARG A 342 -24.04 37.67 -32.28
N ILE A 343 -23.09 36.83 -32.65
CA ILE A 343 -21.90 37.28 -33.36
C ILE A 343 -22.35 37.59 -34.80
N PRO A 344 -22.10 38.79 -35.35
CA PRO A 344 -22.46 39.10 -36.72
C PRO A 344 -21.62 38.27 -37.70
N VAL A 345 -22.31 37.68 -38.67
CA VAL A 345 -21.72 37.03 -39.85
C VAL A 345 -21.17 38.15 -40.75
N PRO A 346 -19.90 38.10 -41.19
CA PRO A 346 -19.44 38.94 -42.29
C PRO A 346 -20.15 38.52 -43.57
N ALA A 347 -20.93 39.42 -44.15
CA ALA A 347 -21.40 39.29 -45.52
C ALA A 347 -20.22 39.65 -46.43
N ASP A 348 -19.73 38.68 -47.19
CA ASP A 348 -19.23 38.93 -48.55
C ASP A 348 -19.13 37.62 -49.34
N LEU A 349 -19.53 37.73 -50.61
CA LEU A 349 -19.45 36.77 -51.72
C LEU A 349 -20.71 35.92 -52.01
N ALA A 350 -21.77 36.61 -52.42
CA ALA A 350 -22.43 36.38 -53.72
C ALA A 350 -21.99 37.56 -54.60
N GLU A 351 -21.63 37.48 -55.88
CA GLU A 351 -22.05 36.64 -57.00
C GLU A 351 -21.09 36.95 -58.16
N CYS A 352 -20.87 35.97 -59.05
CA CYS A 352 -20.93 36.08 -60.51
C CYS A 352 -19.96 35.08 -61.18
N THR A 353 -20.52 34.43 -62.21
CA THR A 353 -19.88 33.98 -63.46
C THR A 353 -18.41 34.26 -63.65
#